data_AF-A0A7K7TGD1-F1
#
_entry.id   AF-A0A7K7TGD1-F1
#
_cell.length_a   1.000
_cell.length_b   1.000
_cell.length_c   1.000
_cell.angle_alpha   90.00
_cell.angle_beta   90.00
_cell.angle_gamma   90.00
#
_symmetry.space_group_name_H-M   'P 1'
#
loop_
_entity.id
_entity.type
_entity.pdbx_description
1 polymer ?
#
loop_
_entity_poly.entity_id
_entity_poly.type
_entity_poly.pdbx_seq_one_letter_code
_entity_poly.pdbx_strand_id
1 'polypeptide(L)'
;MVMVFYGNNGKSNPVSMESRVEHQTKNQITYDIHLPSDLGMLYKVRLGLQSLENSISQLSLRHFKIQNISTLDTFSLTINKILPLSLNGDRWIEFPIQWPLKEALSVVTYHLTVFSRNILSERNSVRMTACIYGTHGDTGDRSLLQSLQNVQHGEENESFLVVDAVELGELDKIVLLISSKTDCKLHIKKLHVKEAAKEHPTYVFEVNEQFSVDANKPNIEREIPRSFAIRGDKQNNDIDNNLNKEGSQARNATEYTIKVYTGDKRGAGTDANVHIILYGTEDKSEVFHLSQSLERQNPFERGKVDTFKIKTKKLGSLRSIEIGHDGKGFASGWFLEKVQITDAASNSLYCFNCNR
;
A
#
# COMPACT_ATOMS: atom_id res chain seq x y z
N MET A 1 27.46 -7.24 7.78
CA MET A 1 26.57 -7.11 6.61
C MET A 1 25.50 -8.17 6.74
N VAL A 2 24.25 -7.83 6.43
CA VAL A 2 23.11 -8.75 6.54
C VAL A 2 22.43 -8.93 5.21
N MET A 3 21.90 -10.14 4.98
CA MET A 3 21.14 -10.49 3.79
C MET A 3 19.74 -10.98 4.19
N VAL A 4 18.75 -10.61 3.38
CA VAL A 4 17.39 -11.15 3.47
C VAL A 4 17.02 -11.72 2.12
N PHE A 5 16.59 -12.98 2.11
CA PHE A 5 16.21 -13.72 0.91
C PHE A 5 14.70 -13.78 0.79
N TYR A 6 14.21 -13.59 -0.43
CA TYR A 6 12.79 -13.66 -0.76
C TYR A 6 12.59 -14.74 -1.82
N GLY A 7 11.69 -15.68 -1.54
CA GLY A 7 11.27 -16.72 -2.46
C GLY A 7 9.77 -16.93 -2.41
N ASN A 8 9.27 -17.78 -3.31
CA ASN A 8 7.83 -17.99 -3.47
C ASN A 8 7.13 -18.51 -2.21
N ASN A 9 7.86 -19.17 -1.29
CA ASN A 9 7.30 -19.70 -0.05
C ASN A 9 7.46 -18.75 1.15
N GLY A 10 8.06 -17.56 0.96
CA GLY A 10 8.23 -16.57 2.02
C GLY A 10 9.59 -15.86 1.98
N LYS A 11 9.98 -15.30 3.12
CA LYS A 11 11.27 -14.60 3.27
C LYS A 11 12.07 -15.15 4.43
N SER A 12 13.40 -15.06 4.33
CA SER A 12 14.30 -15.43 5.43
C SER A 12 14.26 -14.39 6.55
N ASN A 13 14.72 -14.80 7.73
CA ASN A 13 15.25 -13.85 8.70
C ASN A 13 16.55 -13.20 8.18
N PRO A 14 16.98 -12.05 8.72
CA PRO A 14 18.27 -11.48 8.39
C PRO A 14 19.41 -12.46 8.70
N VAL A 15 20.20 -12.78 7.69
CA VAL A 15 21.38 -13.65 7.80
C VAL A 15 22.62 -12.77 7.93
N SER A 16 23.36 -12.89 9.03
CA SER A 16 24.62 -12.16 9.21
C SER A 16 25.77 -12.87 8.47
N MET A 17 26.58 -12.08 7.78
CA MET A 17 27.75 -12.54 7.02
C MET A 17 29.01 -12.52 7.91
N GLU A 18 28.99 -13.27 9.01
CA GLU A 18 30.07 -13.31 10.02
C GLU A 18 30.95 -14.56 9.91
N SER A 19 30.42 -15.73 9.52
CA SER A 19 31.17 -16.99 9.43
C SER A 19 31.96 -17.11 8.12
N ARG A 20 33.25 -16.76 8.17
CA ARG A 20 34.16 -16.81 7.02
C ARG A 20 34.63 -18.24 6.75
N VAL A 21 34.57 -18.69 5.50
CA VAL A 21 35.24 -19.94 5.09
C VAL A 21 36.76 -19.70 4.97
N GLU A 22 37.57 -20.62 5.50
CA GLU A 22 39.02 -20.45 5.71
C GLU A 22 39.86 -20.30 4.42
N HIS A 23 39.32 -20.62 3.25
CA HIS A 23 40.06 -20.66 1.99
C HIS A 23 39.76 -19.43 1.12
N GLN A 24 40.45 -18.33 1.39
CA GLN A 24 40.28 -17.07 0.65
C GLN A 24 41.34 -16.93 -0.43
N THR A 25 40.91 -16.64 -1.66
CA THR A 25 41.77 -15.99 -2.66
C THR A 25 41.68 -14.47 -2.46
N LYS A 26 42.72 -13.71 -2.83
CA LYS A 26 42.91 -12.29 -2.48
C LYS A 26 41.72 -11.35 -2.78
N ASN A 27 40.78 -11.77 -3.64
CA ASN A 27 39.62 -11.00 -4.08
C ASN A 27 38.26 -11.72 -3.96
N GLN A 28 38.17 -12.88 -3.28
CA GLN A 28 36.93 -13.64 -3.12
C GLN A 28 36.69 -14.01 -1.66
N ILE A 29 35.48 -13.72 -1.17
CA ILE A 29 35.03 -14.13 0.15
C ILE A 29 33.80 -15.03 -0.03
N THR A 30 33.85 -16.21 0.56
CA THR A 30 32.78 -17.21 0.54
C THR A 30 32.20 -17.36 1.95
N TYR A 31 30.88 -17.45 2.03
CA TYR A 31 30.12 -17.66 3.26
C TYR A 31 29.16 -18.80 3.05
N ASP A 32 29.11 -19.73 3.99
CA ASP A 32 28.06 -20.74 4.03
C ASP A 32 26.86 -20.17 4.78
N ILE A 33 25.69 -20.19 4.12
CA ILE A 33 24.45 -19.66 4.67
C ILE A 33 23.48 -20.82 4.84
N HIS A 34 23.01 -20.99 6.08
CA HIS A 34 21.95 -21.95 6.37
C HIS A 34 20.61 -21.21 6.52
N LEU A 35 19.66 -21.54 5.65
CA LEU A 35 18.30 -21.03 5.72
C LEU A 35 17.43 -22.03 6.51
N PRO A 36 16.72 -21.59 7.58
CA PRO A 36 15.98 -22.48 8.46
C PRO A 36 14.72 -23.08 7.81
N SER A 37 14.28 -22.53 6.67
CA SER A 37 13.12 -22.98 5.92
C SER A 37 13.39 -22.93 4.42
N ASP A 38 12.73 -23.82 3.67
CA ASP A 38 12.74 -23.79 2.21
C ASP A 38 11.89 -22.62 1.71
N LEU A 39 12.57 -21.59 1.19
CA LEU A 39 11.96 -20.39 0.62
C LEU A 39 11.41 -20.63 -0.79
N GLY A 40 11.63 -21.82 -1.36
CA GLY A 40 11.31 -22.15 -2.74
C GLY A 40 12.21 -21.39 -3.71
N MET A 41 11.68 -21.10 -4.90
CA MET A 41 12.42 -20.36 -5.91
C MET A 41 12.60 -18.90 -5.46
N LEU A 42 13.86 -18.53 -5.21
CA LEU A 42 14.20 -17.17 -4.81
C LEU A 42 13.97 -16.20 -5.98
N TYR A 43 13.48 -15.00 -5.71
CA TYR A 43 13.28 -13.97 -6.74
C TYR A 43 13.88 -12.60 -6.36
N LYS A 44 14.23 -12.39 -5.09
CA LYS A 44 14.76 -11.12 -4.58
C LYS A 44 15.74 -11.35 -3.44
N VAL A 45 16.79 -10.55 -3.41
CA VAL A 45 17.74 -10.46 -2.30
C VAL A 45 17.83 -9.02 -1.85
N ARG A 46 17.76 -8.80 -0.54
CA ARG A 46 18.06 -7.51 0.07
C ARG A 46 19.37 -7.61 0.84
N LEU A 47 20.25 -6.65 0.62
CA LEU A 47 21.55 -6.51 1.25
C LEU A 47 21.56 -5.25 2.12
N GLY A 48 21.98 -5.35 3.39
CA GLY A 48 22.04 -4.19 4.28
C GLY A 48 23.16 -4.21 5.30
N LEU A 49 23.26 -3.10 6.04
CA LEU A 49 24.22 -2.92 7.13
C LEU A 49 23.51 -2.96 8.49
N GLN A 50 24.04 -3.79 9.40
CA GLN A 50 23.49 -3.99 10.75
C GLN A 50 24.14 -3.09 11.82
N SER A 51 25.36 -2.57 11.60
CA SER A 51 26.08 -1.78 12.62
C SER A 51 25.68 -0.30 12.64
N LEU A 52 25.47 0.23 13.85
CA LEU A 52 25.26 1.64 14.16
C LEU A 52 26.56 2.42 14.35
N GLU A 53 27.73 1.77 14.24
CA GLU A 53 29.01 2.41 14.48
C GLU A 53 29.41 3.31 13.31
N ASN A 54 29.92 4.50 13.66
CA ASN A 54 30.25 5.64 12.78
C ASN A 54 31.34 5.38 11.70
N SER A 55 31.72 4.13 11.45
CA SER A 55 32.75 3.79 10.48
C SER A 55 32.13 3.57 9.09
N ILE A 56 32.16 4.64 8.28
CA ILE A 56 31.83 4.60 6.85
C ILE A 56 32.59 3.45 6.20
N SER A 57 31.86 2.41 5.80
CA SER A 57 32.42 1.31 5.04
C SER A 57 31.83 1.40 3.64
N GLN A 58 32.61 1.89 2.68
CA GLN A 58 32.24 1.81 1.27
C GLN A 58 32.30 0.33 0.85
N LEU A 59 31.13 -0.24 0.57
CA LEU A 59 31.06 -1.60 0.06
C LEU A 59 31.13 -1.56 -1.46
N SER A 60 32.27 -1.95 -2.02
CA SER A 60 32.41 -2.24 -3.45
C SER A 60 32.23 -3.73 -3.66
N LEU A 61 30.97 -4.19 -3.75
CA LEU A 61 30.68 -5.55 -4.23
C LEU A 61 30.72 -5.51 -5.75
N ARG A 62 31.54 -6.34 -6.39
CA ARG A 62 31.64 -6.44 -7.87
C ARG A 62 30.83 -7.58 -8.43
N HIS A 63 30.94 -8.74 -7.80
CA HIS A 63 30.25 -9.96 -8.21
C HIS A 63 29.76 -10.68 -6.97
N PHE A 64 28.52 -11.12 -7.02
CA PHE A 64 27.85 -11.86 -5.99
C PHE A 64 27.35 -13.16 -6.60
N LYS A 65 27.66 -14.30 -5.96
CA LYS A 65 27.22 -15.62 -6.43
C LYS A 65 26.67 -16.37 -5.24
N ILE A 66 25.50 -16.97 -5.40
CA ILE A 66 24.98 -17.96 -4.45
C ILE A 66 24.77 -19.25 -5.20
N GLN A 67 25.08 -20.34 -4.53
CA GLN A 67 24.81 -21.68 -5.00
C GLN A 67 24.04 -22.45 -3.92
N ASN A 68 22.94 -23.08 -4.31
CA ASN A 68 22.30 -24.09 -3.48
C ASN A 68 23.21 -25.32 -3.44
N ILE A 69 23.64 -25.73 -2.25
CA ILE A 69 24.61 -26.84 -2.10
C ILE A 69 23.99 -28.18 -2.51
N SER A 70 22.68 -28.34 -2.31
CA SER A 70 21.97 -29.59 -2.61
C SER A 70 21.59 -29.72 -4.09
N THR A 71 21.07 -28.66 -4.70
CA THR A 71 20.62 -28.70 -6.11
C THR A 71 21.70 -28.25 -7.10
N LEU A 72 22.78 -27.64 -6.60
CA LEU A 72 23.83 -26.96 -7.38
C LEU A 72 23.34 -25.73 -8.17
N ASP A 73 22.06 -25.39 -8.06
CA ASP A 73 21.47 -24.21 -8.67
C ASP A 73 22.23 -22.97 -8.25
N THR A 74 22.68 -22.21 -9.23
CA THR A 74 23.53 -21.07 -9.03
C THR A 74 22.86 -19.84 -9.60
N PHE A 75 22.86 -18.76 -8.83
CA PHE A 75 22.63 -17.44 -9.37
C PHE A 75 23.85 -16.56 -9.14
N SER A 76 24.08 -15.65 -10.08
CA SER A 76 25.12 -14.65 -9.96
C SER A 76 24.59 -13.29 -10.35
N LEU A 77 25.17 -12.27 -9.73
CA LEU A 77 24.81 -10.89 -9.92
C LEU A 77 26.09 -10.08 -9.99
N THR A 78 26.24 -9.33 -11.07
CA THR A 78 27.35 -8.38 -11.20
C THR A 78 26.88 -7.03 -10.71
N ILE A 79 27.40 -6.60 -9.57
CA ILE A 79 27.10 -5.30 -8.96
C ILE A 79 28.22 -4.36 -9.40
N ASN A 80 28.04 -3.59 -10.48
CA ASN A 80 29.03 -2.59 -10.90
C ASN A 80 28.75 -1.23 -10.24
N LYS A 81 28.32 -1.22 -8.98
CA LYS A 81 27.99 0.00 -8.23
C LYS A 81 28.85 0.09 -6.98
N ILE A 82 29.56 1.22 -6.84
CA ILE A 82 30.05 1.67 -5.54
C ILE A 82 28.81 2.17 -4.81
N LEU A 83 28.41 1.48 -3.76
CA LEU A 83 27.18 1.77 -3.05
C LEU A 83 27.51 2.73 -1.91
N PRO A 84 27.13 4.02 -2.00
CA PRO A 84 27.21 4.89 -0.85
C PRO A 84 26.13 4.44 0.13
N LEU A 85 26.53 3.63 1.11
CA LEU A 85 25.73 3.39 2.30
C LEU A 85 25.76 4.69 3.10
N SER A 86 24.99 5.68 2.66
CA SER A 86 25.00 7.01 3.26
C SER A 86 24.44 6.92 4.68
N LEU A 87 25.13 7.52 5.66
CA LEU A 87 24.76 7.44 7.08
C LEU A 87 23.34 7.93 7.39
N ASN A 88 22.81 8.80 6.52
CA ASN A 88 21.48 9.40 6.68
C ASN A 88 20.42 8.75 5.79
N GLY A 89 20.78 7.94 4.78
CA GLY A 89 19.86 7.42 3.76
C GLY A 89 19.50 5.95 3.87
N ASP A 90 19.02 5.40 2.75
CA ASP A 90 18.64 4.00 2.63
C ASP A 90 19.84 3.07 2.92
N ARG A 91 19.67 2.19 3.92
CA ARG A 91 20.70 1.24 4.37
C ARG A 91 20.60 -0.12 3.67
N TRP A 92 19.65 -0.23 2.76
CA TRP A 92 19.31 -1.46 2.07
C TRP A 92 19.42 -1.27 0.58
N ILE A 93 19.86 -2.34 -0.09
CA ILE A 93 19.90 -2.42 -1.54
C ILE A 93 19.22 -3.71 -1.93
N GLU A 94 18.39 -3.64 -2.95
CA GLU A 94 17.61 -4.78 -3.41
C GLU A 94 18.06 -5.20 -4.80
N PHE A 95 18.15 -6.51 -4.98
CA PHE A 95 18.55 -7.11 -6.24
C PHE A 95 17.53 -8.18 -6.64
N PRO A 96 17.04 -8.14 -7.89
CA PRO A 96 16.24 -9.23 -8.42
C PRO A 96 17.15 -10.41 -8.74
N ILE A 97 16.67 -11.62 -8.47
CA ILE A 97 17.40 -12.84 -8.81
C ILE A 97 17.09 -13.23 -10.24
N GLN A 98 18.14 -13.44 -11.03
CA GLN A 98 18.06 -13.90 -12.41
C GLN A 98 18.27 -15.41 -12.45
N TRP A 99 17.25 -16.13 -12.92
CA TRP A 99 17.35 -17.55 -13.22
C TRP A 99 17.42 -17.77 -14.73
N PRO A 100 18.10 -18.82 -15.22
CA PRO A 100 18.06 -19.18 -16.63
C PRO A 100 16.61 -19.37 -17.09
N LEU A 101 16.27 -18.79 -18.25
CA LEU A 101 14.96 -18.95 -18.90
C LEU A 101 13.76 -18.39 -18.10
N LYS A 102 13.99 -17.59 -17.05
CA LYS A 102 12.93 -16.92 -16.30
C LYS A 102 13.17 -15.43 -16.27
N GLU A 103 12.13 -14.64 -16.55
CA GLU A 103 12.21 -13.19 -16.41
C GLU A 103 12.42 -12.80 -14.94
N ALA A 104 13.39 -11.93 -14.72
CA ALA A 104 13.66 -11.37 -13.41
C ALA A 104 12.83 -10.09 -13.21
N LEU A 105 12.45 -9.83 -11.96
CA LEU A 105 11.84 -8.56 -11.58
C LEU A 105 12.82 -7.40 -11.85
N SER A 106 12.30 -6.19 -11.97
CA SER A 106 13.12 -4.98 -12.12
C SER A 106 13.28 -4.26 -10.78
N VAL A 107 14.38 -3.51 -10.64
CA VAL A 107 14.49 -2.51 -9.58
C VAL A 107 13.79 -1.25 -10.08
N VAL A 108 12.79 -0.80 -9.33
CA VAL A 108 11.98 0.38 -9.64
C VAL A 108 12.04 1.37 -8.49
N THR A 109 11.76 2.63 -8.81
CA THR A 109 11.72 3.71 -7.82
C THR A 109 10.27 3.96 -7.43
N TYR A 110 9.95 3.93 -6.14
CA TYR A 110 8.66 4.30 -5.58
C TYR A 110 8.71 5.69 -4.95
N HIS A 111 7.70 6.51 -5.25
CA HIS A 111 7.45 7.78 -4.57
C HIS A 111 6.37 7.57 -3.52
N LEU A 112 6.76 7.68 -2.24
CA LEU A 112 5.84 7.71 -1.10
C LEU A 112 5.61 9.17 -0.70
N THR A 113 4.36 9.60 -0.77
CA THR A 113 3.92 10.95 -0.33
C THR A 113 3.09 10.81 0.94
N VAL A 114 3.45 11.57 1.97
CA VAL A 114 2.75 11.60 3.26
C VAL A 114 2.04 12.94 3.41
N PHE A 115 0.74 12.91 3.67
CA PHE A 115 -0.08 14.10 3.88
C PHE A 115 -0.34 14.27 5.39
N SER A 116 0.21 15.31 6.00
CA SER A 116 0.09 15.60 7.43
C SER A 116 -0.37 17.02 7.72
N ARG A 117 -1.06 17.22 8.85
CA ARG A 117 -1.38 18.59 9.32
C ARG A 117 -0.17 19.26 9.97
N ASN A 118 0.69 18.47 10.60
CA ASN A 118 1.85 18.97 11.33
C ASN A 118 3.09 18.88 10.44
N ILE A 119 3.96 19.89 10.53
CA ILE A 119 5.26 19.89 9.86
C ILE A 119 6.17 18.90 10.58
N LEU A 120 6.60 17.86 9.86
CA LEU A 120 7.75 17.06 10.22
C LEU A 120 8.97 17.94 9.93
N SER A 121 9.56 18.55 10.96
CA SER A 121 10.79 19.33 10.83
C SER A 121 11.91 18.60 11.55
N GLU A 122 13.15 18.72 11.08
CA GLU A 122 14.34 18.19 11.80
C GLU A 122 14.47 18.74 13.24
N ARG A 123 13.82 19.87 13.56
CA ARG A 123 13.76 20.40 14.93
C ARG A 123 12.91 19.53 15.84
N ASN A 124 11.88 18.89 15.31
CA ASN A 124 11.15 17.85 16.01
C ASN A 124 11.99 16.59 15.86
N SER A 125 12.48 15.99 16.95
CA SER A 125 13.32 14.78 16.93
C SER A 125 12.54 13.52 16.50
N VAL A 126 11.57 13.66 15.61
CA VAL A 126 10.67 12.64 15.08
C VAL A 126 11.34 11.98 13.90
N ARG A 127 11.58 10.68 14.00
CA ARG A 127 12.01 9.82 12.90
C ARG A 127 10.86 8.93 12.51
N MET A 128 10.47 8.97 11.24
CA MET A 128 9.47 8.09 10.68
C MET A 128 10.14 7.17 9.68
N THR A 129 9.82 5.88 9.74
CA THR A 129 10.20 4.88 8.75
C THR A 129 8.96 4.20 8.19
N ALA A 130 9.03 3.77 6.93
CA ALA A 130 7.95 3.07 6.27
C ALA A 130 8.45 1.76 5.66
N CYS A 131 7.67 0.71 5.81
CA CYS A 131 7.85 -0.57 5.13
C CYS A 131 6.62 -0.81 4.24
N ILE A 132 6.81 -0.82 2.92
CA ILE A 132 5.73 -1.01 1.94
C ILE A 132 5.68 -2.49 1.58
N TYR A 133 4.49 -3.08 1.65
CA TYR A 133 4.23 -4.48 1.31
C TYR A 133 3.43 -4.59 0.02
N GLY A 134 3.78 -5.56 -0.81
CA GLY A 134 3.03 -5.97 -1.99
C GLY A 134 3.16 -7.47 -2.26
N THR A 135 2.60 -7.91 -3.38
CA THR A 135 2.57 -9.33 -3.78
C THR A 135 3.96 -9.96 -3.97
N HIS A 136 4.99 -9.16 -4.27
CA HIS A 136 6.38 -9.62 -4.41
C HIS A 136 7.26 -9.27 -3.19
N GLY A 137 6.65 -9.20 -2.01
CA GLY A 137 7.36 -8.99 -0.74
C GLY A 137 7.25 -7.56 -0.23
N ASP A 138 8.29 -7.09 0.44
CA ASP A 138 8.29 -5.78 1.11
C ASP A 138 9.50 -4.94 0.72
N THR A 139 9.51 -3.66 1.07
CA THR A 139 10.72 -2.82 1.00
C THR A 139 11.61 -3.00 2.21
N GLY A 140 11.08 -3.45 3.35
CA GLY A 140 11.74 -3.30 4.65
C GLY A 140 11.70 -1.85 5.10
N ASP A 141 12.20 -1.59 6.30
CA ASP A 141 12.14 -0.26 6.87
C ASP A 141 13.01 0.73 6.07
N ARG A 142 12.36 1.78 5.56
CA ARG A 142 12.99 2.88 4.85
C ARG A 142 12.78 4.17 5.63
N SER A 143 13.88 4.82 5.98
CA SER A 143 13.83 6.09 6.71
C SER A 143 13.27 7.18 5.80
N LEU A 144 12.25 7.88 6.27
CA LEU A 144 11.75 9.06 5.58
C LEU A 144 12.73 10.21 5.82
N LEU A 145 13.67 10.40 4.91
CA LEU A 145 14.50 11.62 4.86
C LEU A 145 13.68 12.74 4.24
N GLN A 146 13.57 13.87 4.94
CA GLN A 146 12.89 15.04 4.42
C GLN A 146 13.64 15.60 3.20
N SER A 147 13.10 15.36 2.01
CA SER A 147 13.43 16.18 0.85
C SER A 147 12.82 17.57 1.05
N LEU A 148 13.66 18.59 1.12
CA LEU A 148 13.32 20.02 1.16
C LEU A 148 12.61 20.45 -0.14
N GLN A 149 11.37 20.01 -0.33
CA GLN A 149 10.42 20.63 -1.26
C GLN A 149 9.09 20.80 -0.53
N ASN A 150 9.05 21.79 0.35
CA ASN A 150 7.82 22.26 0.97
C ASN A 150 6.96 22.89 -0.14
N VAL A 151 6.10 22.11 -0.78
CA VAL A 151 5.01 22.67 -1.58
C VAL A 151 3.85 22.88 -0.61
N GLN A 152 3.68 24.11 -0.14
CA GLN A 152 2.45 24.50 0.55
C GLN A 152 1.34 24.59 -0.49
N HIS A 153 0.62 23.50 -0.72
CA HIS A 153 -0.66 23.53 -1.43
C HIS A 153 -1.80 23.38 -0.41
N GLY A 154 -2.21 24.49 0.19
CA GLY A 154 -3.36 24.55 1.13
C GLY A 154 -3.00 24.33 2.61
N GLU A 155 -3.98 23.89 3.42
CA GLU A 155 -3.84 23.62 4.87
C GLU A 155 -3.07 22.31 5.20
N GLU A 156 -2.45 21.66 4.22
CA GLU A 156 -1.80 20.35 4.37
C GLU A 156 -0.31 20.43 4.04
N ASN A 157 0.51 19.76 4.85
CA ASN A 157 1.93 19.57 4.58
C ASN A 157 2.15 18.24 3.87
N GLU A 158 2.90 18.28 2.77
CA GLU A 158 3.28 17.10 2.01
C GLU A 158 4.76 16.78 2.26
N SER A 159 5.07 15.51 2.50
CA SER A 159 6.44 15.01 2.64
C SER A 159 6.66 13.85 1.68
N PHE A 160 7.77 13.87 0.95
CA PHE A 160 8.08 12.88 -0.07
C PHE A 160 9.29 12.03 0.32
N LEU A 161 9.20 10.73 0.06
CA LEU A 161 10.30 9.79 0.10
C LEU A 161 10.40 9.07 -1.25
N VAL A 162 11.64 8.90 -1.70
CA VAL A 162 12.00 8.09 -2.86
C VAL A 162 12.63 6.79 -2.35
N VAL A 163 12.12 5.65 -2.80
CA VAL A 163 12.60 4.32 -2.42
C VAL A 163 12.93 3.52 -3.66
N ASP A 164 14.18 3.08 -3.80
CA ASP A 164 14.54 2.09 -4.80
C ASP A 164 14.34 0.68 -4.24
N ALA A 165 13.52 -0.13 -4.90
CA ALA A 165 13.19 -1.48 -4.46
C ALA A 165 12.95 -2.39 -5.66
N VAL A 166 13.13 -3.69 -5.48
CA VAL A 166 12.66 -4.68 -6.45
C VAL A 166 11.13 -4.59 -6.51
N GLU A 167 10.57 -4.56 -7.72
CA GLU A 167 9.14 -4.38 -7.99
C GLU A 167 8.25 -5.23 -7.08
N LEU A 168 7.43 -4.57 -6.28
CA LEU A 168 6.58 -5.17 -5.25
C LEU A 168 5.27 -5.76 -5.80
N GLY A 169 4.96 -5.53 -7.08
CA GLY A 169 3.69 -5.90 -7.69
C GLY A 169 2.52 -5.07 -7.16
N GLU A 170 1.42 -5.72 -6.83
CA GLU A 170 0.23 -5.06 -6.26
C GLU A 170 0.47 -4.74 -4.79
N LEU A 171 0.39 -3.45 -4.42
CA LEU A 171 0.62 -3.04 -3.04
C LEU A 171 -0.59 -3.40 -2.16
N ASP A 172 -0.29 -3.85 -0.94
CA ASP A 172 -1.27 -4.38 0.01
C ASP A 172 -1.37 -3.51 1.28
N LYS A 173 -0.24 -3.18 1.90
CA LYS A 173 -0.21 -2.41 3.15
C LYS A 173 1.09 -1.65 3.33
N ILE A 174 1.07 -0.68 4.24
CA ILE A 174 2.26 0.03 4.73
C ILE A 174 2.32 -0.14 6.24
N VAL A 175 3.48 -0.52 6.75
CA VAL A 175 3.78 -0.45 8.18
C VAL A 175 4.59 0.82 8.42
N LEU A 176 4.03 1.75 9.20
CA LEU A 176 4.72 2.96 9.65
C LEU A 176 5.28 2.74 11.05
N LEU A 177 6.53 3.11 11.23
CA LEU A 177 7.17 3.20 12.53
C LEU A 177 7.53 4.66 12.78
N ILE A 178 6.90 5.26 13.78
CA ILE A 178 7.11 6.64 14.20
C ILE A 178 7.86 6.58 15.53
N SER A 179 9.00 7.24 15.58
CA SER A 179 9.81 7.33 16.79
C SER A 179 10.15 8.78 17.12
N SER A 180 10.22 9.12 18.41
CA SER A 180 10.60 10.46 18.86
C SER A 180 11.32 10.41 20.19
N LYS A 181 12.31 11.30 20.38
CA LYS A 181 12.99 11.50 21.67
C LYS A 181 12.23 12.40 22.63
N THR A 182 11.26 13.15 22.11
CA THR A 182 10.44 14.10 22.85
C THR A 182 8.98 13.83 22.58
N ASP A 183 8.10 14.27 23.48
CA ASP A 183 6.66 14.17 23.26
C ASP A 183 6.28 14.86 21.95
N CYS A 184 5.59 14.13 21.08
CA CYS A 184 5.18 14.66 19.79
C CYS A 184 3.80 14.15 19.42
N LYS A 185 3.03 15.02 18.77
CA LYS A 185 1.75 14.66 18.15
C LYS A 185 1.90 14.81 16.65
N LEU A 186 1.59 13.76 15.91
CA LEU A 186 1.64 13.72 14.45
C LEU A 186 0.29 13.30 13.91
N HIS A 187 -0.36 14.16 13.13
CA HIS A 187 -1.61 13.83 12.47
C HIS A 187 -1.37 13.50 11.00
N ILE A 188 -1.53 12.23 10.63
CA ILE A 188 -1.41 11.75 9.25
C ILE A 188 -2.81 11.54 8.69
N LYS A 189 -3.11 12.19 7.56
CA LYS A 189 -4.39 12.02 6.86
C LYS A 189 -4.36 10.80 5.94
N LYS A 190 -3.35 10.71 5.09
CA LYS A 190 -3.22 9.66 4.09
C LYS A 190 -1.78 9.54 3.59
N LEU A 191 -1.47 8.43 2.94
CA LEU A 191 -0.24 8.23 2.18
C LEU A 191 -0.59 7.85 0.73
N HIS A 192 0.19 8.34 -0.22
CA HIS A 192 0.14 7.91 -1.61
C HIS A 192 1.44 7.21 -1.97
N VAL A 193 1.37 6.06 -2.63
CA VAL A 193 2.53 5.38 -3.21
C VAL A 193 2.32 5.22 -4.71
N LYS A 194 3.28 5.66 -5.50
CA LYS A 194 3.30 5.40 -6.94
C LYS A 194 4.69 4.98 -7.38
N GLU A 195 4.77 4.14 -8.39
CA GLU A 195 6.03 3.88 -9.07
C GLU A 195 6.40 5.10 -9.93
N ALA A 196 7.61 5.63 -9.79
CA ALA A 196 8.03 6.89 -10.42
C ALA A 196 7.96 6.84 -11.96
N ALA A 197 8.21 5.67 -12.55
CA ALA A 197 8.18 5.46 -13.99
C ALA A 197 6.76 5.23 -14.54
N LYS A 198 5.77 4.96 -13.68
CA LYS A 198 4.39 4.67 -14.09
C LYS A 198 3.48 5.84 -13.68
N GLU A 199 2.61 6.26 -14.58
CA GLU A 199 1.58 7.25 -14.25
C GLU A 199 0.54 6.67 -13.28
N HIS A 200 0.25 5.38 -13.44
CA HIS A 200 -0.74 4.63 -12.67
C HIS A 200 -0.26 3.17 -12.44
N PRO A 201 -0.73 2.48 -11.39
CA PRO A 201 -1.61 2.99 -10.34
C PRO A 201 -0.92 3.88 -9.30
N THR A 202 -1.66 4.87 -8.78
CA THR A 202 -1.32 5.52 -7.50
C THR A 202 -2.10 4.85 -6.38
N TYR A 203 -1.41 4.16 -5.48
CA TYR A 203 -1.99 3.51 -4.31
C TYR A 203 -2.24 4.51 -3.20
N VAL A 204 -3.41 4.47 -2.59
CA VAL A 204 -3.83 5.37 -1.51
C VAL A 204 -4.09 4.58 -0.23
N PHE A 205 -3.54 5.10 0.87
CA PHE A 205 -3.62 4.54 2.21
C PHE A 205 -4.20 5.62 3.14
N GLU A 206 -5.50 5.56 3.43
CA GLU A 206 -6.17 6.48 4.33
C GLU A 206 -5.83 6.14 5.79
N VAL A 207 -5.50 7.16 6.58
CA VAL A 207 -5.08 7.03 7.97
C VAL A 207 -6.00 7.81 8.89
N ASN A 208 -6.13 9.12 8.65
CA ASN A 208 -6.96 10.04 9.41
C ASN A 208 -6.82 9.88 10.95
N GLU A 209 -5.57 9.73 11.41
CA GLU A 209 -5.26 9.40 12.79
C GLU A 209 -4.19 10.35 13.36
N GLN A 210 -4.30 10.65 14.66
CA GLN A 210 -3.29 11.37 15.41
C GLN A 210 -2.44 10.41 16.25
N PHE A 211 -1.18 10.26 15.87
CA PHE A 211 -0.17 9.54 16.62
C PHE A 211 0.39 10.43 17.72
N SER A 212 0.44 9.94 18.95
CA SER A 212 1.01 10.66 20.09
C SER A 212 2.14 9.83 20.69
N VAL A 213 3.39 10.21 20.38
CA VAL A 213 4.60 9.57 20.92
C VAL A 213 4.98 10.28 22.20
N ASP A 214 5.23 9.52 23.26
CA ASP A 214 5.69 9.99 24.57
C ASP A 214 7.16 9.60 24.74
N ALA A 215 7.97 10.43 25.41
CA ALA A 215 9.35 10.10 25.74
C ALA A 215 9.53 8.73 26.44
N ASN A 216 8.53 8.29 27.22
CA ASN A 216 8.52 6.99 27.91
C ASN A 216 8.15 5.82 26.99
N LYS A 217 7.45 6.09 25.88
CA LYS A 217 7.10 5.12 24.85
C LYS A 217 7.52 5.69 23.49
N PRO A 218 8.82 5.68 23.18
CA PRO A 218 9.38 6.49 22.11
C PRO A 218 9.04 5.98 20.71
N ASN A 219 8.37 4.83 20.57
CA ASN A 219 8.09 4.18 19.30
C ASN A 219 6.61 3.79 19.19
N ILE A 220 6.01 4.06 18.04
CA ILE A 220 4.68 3.61 17.63
C ILE A 220 4.80 2.91 16.29
N GLU A 221 4.25 1.71 16.22
CA GLU A 221 4.11 0.96 14.97
C GLU A 221 2.64 0.93 14.57
N ARG A 222 2.35 1.18 13.29
CA ARG A 222 1.00 1.17 12.74
C ARG A 222 0.98 0.47 11.39
N GLU A 223 0.16 -0.57 11.30
CA GLU A 223 -0.20 -1.20 10.03
C GLU A 223 -1.36 -0.44 9.38
N ILE A 224 -1.18 -0.03 8.13
CA ILE A 224 -2.15 0.72 7.33
C ILE A 224 -2.42 -0.08 6.06
N PRO A 225 -3.61 -0.72 5.94
CA PRO A 225 -3.98 -1.44 4.73
C PRO A 225 -4.21 -0.47 3.57
N ARG A 226 -4.00 -0.94 2.35
CA ARG A 226 -4.36 -0.20 1.13
C ARG A 226 -5.85 0.10 1.15
N SER A 227 -6.20 1.36 0.99
CA SER A 227 -7.58 1.79 0.84
C SER A 227 -8.06 1.57 -0.59
N PHE A 228 -7.30 2.07 -1.58
CA PHE A 228 -7.61 1.89 -3.00
C PHE A 228 -6.38 2.16 -3.90
N ALA A 229 -6.53 1.94 -5.21
CA ALA A 229 -5.52 2.26 -6.22
C ALA A 229 -6.16 3.04 -7.37
N ILE A 230 -5.64 4.22 -7.66
CA ILE A 230 -6.08 5.07 -8.78
C ILE A 230 -5.40 4.52 -10.04
N ARG A 231 -6.15 3.80 -10.89
CA ARG A 231 -5.67 3.27 -12.17
C ARG A 231 -6.09 4.21 -13.31
N GLY A 232 -5.22 4.42 -14.29
CA GLY A 232 -5.53 5.24 -15.46
C GLY A 232 -6.51 4.51 -16.38
N ASP A 233 -7.40 5.26 -17.03
CA ASP A 233 -8.34 4.71 -18.01
C ASP A 233 -7.56 4.09 -19.18
N LYS A 234 -7.70 2.78 -19.39
CA LYS A 234 -7.37 2.17 -20.67
C LYS A 234 -8.43 2.63 -21.68
N GLN A 235 -8.07 3.58 -22.54
CA GLN A 235 -8.84 3.84 -23.75
C GLN A 235 -8.77 2.57 -24.63
N ASN A 236 -9.85 1.78 -24.64
CA ASN A 236 -10.07 0.83 -25.71
C ASN A 236 -10.44 1.64 -26.96
N ASN A 237 -9.44 1.87 -27.81
CA ASN A 237 -9.66 2.28 -29.19
C ASN A 237 -10.05 1.05 -30.00
N ASP A 238 -11.32 0.65 -29.93
CA ASP A 238 -11.91 -0.19 -30.95
C ASP A 238 -12.84 0.68 -31.80
N ILE A 239 -12.31 1.05 -32.96
CA ILE A 239 -13.07 1.57 -34.08
C ILE A 239 -13.94 0.43 -34.57
N ASP A 240 -15.26 0.54 -34.43
CA ASP A 240 -16.15 -0.17 -35.34
C ASP A 240 -17.35 0.70 -35.73
N ASN A 241 -17.36 1.04 -37.01
CA ASN A 241 -18.48 1.67 -37.70
C ASN A 241 -19.58 0.62 -37.90
N ASN A 242 -20.77 0.81 -37.31
CA ASN A 242 -22.03 0.74 -38.07
C ASN A 242 -23.29 1.00 -37.21
N LEU A 243 -24.06 1.98 -37.69
CA LEU A 243 -25.52 2.06 -37.77
C LEU A 243 -26.33 0.96 -37.04
N ASN A 244 -27.02 1.33 -35.96
CA ASN A 244 -28.49 1.44 -35.98
C ASN A 244 -29.04 2.02 -34.67
N LYS A 245 -29.96 2.98 -34.85
CA LYS A 245 -30.74 3.68 -33.84
C LYS A 245 -31.81 2.76 -33.22
N GLU A 246 -32.13 3.10 -31.98
CA GLU A 246 -33.25 2.64 -31.14
C GLU A 246 -33.04 1.32 -30.36
N GLY A 247 -32.72 1.50 -29.07
CA GLY A 247 -32.54 0.42 -28.08
C GLY A 247 -31.28 0.54 -27.20
N SER A 248 -30.67 1.73 -27.04
CA SER A 248 -29.36 1.89 -26.39
C SER A 248 -29.43 2.64 -25.05
N GLN A 249 -30.07 2.06 -24.04
CA GLN A 249 -29.78 2.40 -22.62
C GLN A 249 -29.21 1.22 -21.83
N ALA A 250 -29.15 0.01 -22.39
CA ALA A 250 -28.70 -1.18 -21.68
C ALA A 250 -27.24 -1.58 -21.93
N ARG A 251 -26.51 -0.92 -22.83
CA ARG A 251 -25.14 -1.34 -23.22
C ARG A 251 -24.01 -0.65 -22.46
N ASN A 252 -24.28 0.41 -21.69
CA ASN A 252 -23.28 1.17 -20.91
C ASN A 252 -23.61 1.27 -19.41
N ALA A 253 -24.43 0.35 -18.87
CA ALA A 253 -24.77 0.32 -17.45
C ALA A 253 -23.78 -0.56 -16.68
N THR A 254 -23.10 0.02 -15.70
CA THR A 254 -22.21 -0.67 -14.76
C THR A 254 -22.99 -1.09 -13.52
N GLU A 255 -22.80 -2.35 -13.08
CA GLU A 255 -23.37 -2.86 -11.84
C GLU A 255 -22.45 -2.56 -10.65
N TYR A 256 -23.01 -2.02 -9.57
CA TYR A 256 -22.33 -1.80 -8.31
C TYR A 256 -23.01 -2.62 -7.21
N THR A 257 -22.22 -3.36 -6.44
CA THR A 257 -22.68 -4.08 -5.24
C THR A 257 -22.32 -3.25 -4.01
N ILE A 258 -23.31 -2.82 -3.24
CA ILE A 258 -23.15 -1.95 -2.07
C ILE A 258 -23.42 -2.79 -0.81
N LYS A 259 -22.45 -2.88 0.09
CA LYS A 259 -22.63 -3.43 1.45
C LYS A 259 -22.65 -2.30 2.45
N VAL A 260 -23.74 -2.20 3.20
CA VAL A 260 -23.92 -1.18 4.24
C VAL A 260 -23.76 -1.84 5.61
N TYR A 261 -22.86 -1.30 6.43
CA TYR A 261 -22.58 -1.80 7.77
C TYR A 261 -23.21 -0.87 8.80
N THR A 262 -24.27 -1.35 9.47
CA THR A 262 -24.89 -0.63 10.58
C THR A 262 -24.19 -1.04 11.87
N GLY A 263 -23.66 -0.07 12.62
CA GLY A 263 -22.81 -0.40 13.76
C GLY A 263 -23.59 -1.02 14.94
N ASP A 264 -22.85 -1.62 15.87
CA ASP A 264 -23.42 -2.33 17.02
C ASP A 264 -23.52 -1.43 18.27
N LYS A 265 -24.26 -0.32 18.16
CA LYS A 265 -24.54 0.58 19.29
C LYS A 265 -26.03 0.60 19.61
N ARG A 266 -26.37 0.93 20.86
CA ARG A 266 -27.78 1.09 21.26
C ARG A 266 -28.41 2.21 20.41
N GLY A 267 -29.51 1.89 19.71
CA GLY A 267 -30.19 2.83 18.81
C GLY A 267 -29.47 3.05 17.47
N ALA A 268 -28.61 2.12 17.04
CA ALA A 268 -27.89 2.25 15.78
C ALA A 268 -28.70 1.88 14.53
N GLY A 269 -29.78 1.10 14.65
CA GLY A 269 -30.61 0.69 13.52
C GLY A 269 -31.68 1.71 13.18
N THR A 270 -32.18 1.68 11.94
CA THR A 270 -33.18 2.64 11.45
C THR A 270 -34.23 1.99 10.56
N ASP A 271 -35.48 2.43 10.68
CA ASP A 271 -36.58 2.11 9.76
C ASP A 271 -36.82 3.25 8.74
N ALA A 272 -35.96 4.27 8.72
CA ALA A 272 -36.05 5.38 7.79
C ALA A 272 -35.68 4.96 6.36
N ASN A 273 -36.19 5.70 5.36
CA ASN A 273 -35.88 5.37 3.96
C ASN A 273 -34.48 5.84 3.60
N VAL A 274 -33.53 4.90 3.50
CA VAL A 274 -32.14 5.18 3.14
C VAL A 274 -31.98 5.33 1.62
N HIS A 275 -31.19 6.32 1.21
CA HIS A 275 -30.79 6.54 -0.17
C HIS A 275 -29.29 6.78 -0.29
N ILE A 276 -28.75 6.54 -1.48
CA ILE A 276 -27.33 6.73 -1.81
C ILE A 276 -27.15 7.36 -3.19
N ILE A 277 -26.13 8.22 -3.31
CA ILE A 277 -25.58 8.75 -4.55
C ILE A 277 -24.09 8.42 -4.59
N LEU A 278 -23.64 7.87 -5.71
CA LEU A 278 -22.24 7.57 -5.96
C LEU A 278 -21.61 8.70 -6.77
N TYR A 279 -20.44 9.19 -6.34
CA TYR A 279 -19.68 10.19 -7.07
C TYR A 279 -18.39 9.55 -7.59
N GLY A 280 -18.27 9.45 -8.90
CA GLY A 280 -17.06 8.97 -9.56
C GLY A 280 -16.25 10.07 -10.22
N THR A 281 -15.16 9.68 -10.89
CA THR A 281 -14.28 10.59 -11.62
C THR A 281 -14.91 11.16 -12.88
N GLU A 282 -15.78 10.40 -13.54
CA GLU A 282 -16.40 10.77 -14.82
C GLU A 282 -17.77 11.41 -14.61
N ASP A 283 -18.56 10.89 -13.66
CA ASP A 283 -19.93 11.35 -13.42
C ASP A 283 -20.40 10.96 -12.01
N LYS A 284 -21.61 11.39 -11.65
CA LYS A 284 -22.35 10.91 -10.48
C LYS A 284 -23.55 10.08 -10.88
N SER A 285 -23.95 9.16 -10.01
CA SER A 285 -25.18 8.41 -10.20
C SER A 285 -26.42 9.27 -9.95
N GLU A 286 -27.57 8.76 -10.37
CA GLU A 286 -28.86 9.10 -9.83
C GLU A 286 -28.99 8.68 -8.34
N VAL A 287 -30.07 9.12 -7.69
CA VAL A 287 -30.41 8.72 -6.32
C VAL A 287 -30.95 7.29 -6.33
N PHE A 288 -30.30 6.40 -5.58
CA PHE A 288 -30.78 5.04 -5.37
C PHE A 288 -31.38 4.88 -3.98
N HIS A 289 -32.64 4.44 -3.93
CA HIS A 289 -33.28 4.04 -2.68
C HIS A 289 -32.92 2.60 -2.34
N LEU A 290 -32.38 2.39 -1.13
CA LEU A 290 -31.91 1.09 -0.66
C LEU A 290 -33.00 0.40 0.15
N SER A 291 -34.12 0.08 -0.50
CA SER A 291 -35.34 -0.40 0.19
C SER A 291 -35.41 -1.91 0.40
N GLN A 292 -34.68 -2.70 -0.38
CA GLN A 292 -34.68 -4.17 -0.27
C GLN A 292 -33.24 -4.67 -0.37
N SER A 293 -32.73 -5.25 0.71
CA SER A 293 -31.44 -5.93 0.66
C SER A 293 -31.59 -7.32 0.05
N LEU A 294 -30.50 -7.87 -0.46
CA LEU A 294 -30.50 -9.22 -1.02
C LEU A 294 -30.77 -10.29 0.05
N GLU A 295 -30.49 -9.97 1.31
CA GLU A 295 -30.58 -10.91 2.43
C GLU A 295 -31.86 -10.78 3.26
N ARG A 296 -32.49 -9.59 3.32
CA ARG A 296 -33.58 -9.30 4.28
C ARG A 296 -34.59 -8.29 3.74
N GLN A 297 -35.83 -8.44 4.22
CA GLN A 297 -36.91 -7.47 3.96
C GLN A 297 -36.81 -6.22 4.84
N ASN A 298 -36.23 -6.31 6.04
CA ASN A 298 -35.93 -5.14 6.89
C ASN A 298 -34.41 -4.91 6.97
N PRO A 299 -33.85 -4.01 6.15
CA PRO A 299 -32.44 -3.66 6.19
C PRO A 299 -32.13 -2.61 7.27
N PHE A 300 -30.83 -2.36 7.51
CA PHE A 300 -30.30 -1.32 8.42
C PHE A 300 -30.54 -1.59 9.90
N GLU A 301 -30.57 -2.87 10.27
CA GLU A 301 -30.65 -3.32 11.65
C GLU A 301 -29.32 -3.18 12.38
N ARG A 302 -29.38 -2.91 13.69
CA ARG A 302 -28.19 -2.79 14.55
C ARG A 302 -27.25 -3.99 14.40
N GLY A 303 -25.95 -3.71 14.18
CA GLY A 303 -24.91 -4.73 14.09
C GLY A 303 -25.04 -5.65 12.87
N LYS A 304 -25.84 -5.25 11.86
CA LYS A 304 -26.07 -6.03 10.64
C LYS A 304 -25.40 -5.39 9.43
N VAL A 305 -25.19 -6.24 8.43
CA VAL A 305 -24.68 -5.88 7.11
C VAL A 305 -25.73 -6.22 6.07
N ASP A 306 -26.08 -5.26 5.23
CA ASP A 306 -27.08 -5.40 4.17
C ASP A 306 -26.45 -5.15 2.81
N THR A 307 -26.71 -6.04 1.84
CA THR A 307 -26.17 -5.91 0.48
C THR A 307 -27.25 -5.47 -0.50
N PHE A 308 -26.89 -4.53 -1.38
CA PHE A 308 -27.73 -4.00 -2.44
C PHE A 308 -27.00 -4.07 -3.77
N LYS A 309 -27.76 -4.15 -4.87
CA LYS A 309 -27.24 -4.05 -6.22
C LYS A 309 -27.92 -2.92 -6.95
N ILE A 310 -27.12 -2.03 -7.53
CA ILE A 310 -27.59 -0.92 -8.36
C ILE A 310 -26.91 -0.98 -9.73
N LYS A 311 -27.60 -0.47 -10.74
CA LYS A 311 -27.05 -0.34 -12.10
C LYS A 311 -27.22 1.11 -12.53
N THR A 312 -26.13 1.76 -12.90
CA THR A 312 -26.12 3.14 -13.39
C THR A 312 -25.10 3.25 -14.52
N LYS A 313 -25.03 4.41 -15.16
CA LYS A 313 -23.99 4.74 -16.15
C LYS A 313 -22.59 4.55 -15.54
N LYS A 314 -21.58 4.37 -16.39
CA LYS A 314 -20.17 4.34 -15.95
C LYS A 314 -19.84 5.64 -15.20
N LEU A 315 -19.39 5.51 -13.96
CA LEU A 315 -19.00 6.66 -13.13
C LEU A 315 -17.49 6.90 -13.11
N GLY A 316 -16.70 6.00 -13.71
CA GLY A 316 -15.27 5.93 -13.49
C GLY A 316 -14.94 5.47 -12.06
N SER A 317 -13.80 5.91 -11.52
CA SER A 317 -13.39 5.54 -10.16
C SER A 317 -14.20 6.29 -9.11
N LEU A 318 -14.80 5.57 -8.15
CA LEU A 318 -15.56 6.20 -7.07
C LEU A 318 -14.64 7.04 -6.16
N ARG A 319 -15.03 8.28 -5.89
CA ARG A 319 -14.31 9.26 -5.06
C ARG A 319 -14.98 9.50 -3.72
N SER A 320 -16.30 9.58 -3.72
CA SER A 320 -17.10 9.82 -2.52
C SER A 320 -18.50 9.25 -2.70
N ILE A 321 -19.21 9.12 -1.59
CA ILE A 321 -20.62 8.77 -1.57
C ILE A 321 -21.38 9.82 -0.76
N GLU A 322 -22.63 10.02 -1.13
CA GLU A 322 -23.62 10.68 -0.29
C GLU A 322 -24.64 9.64 0.09
N ILE A 323 -24.81 9.39 1.38
CA ILE A 323 -25.76 8.42 1.89
C ILE A 323 -26.54 9.08 3.03
N GLY A 324 -27.85 8.96 2.99
CA GLY A 324 -28.74 9.65 3.91
C GLY A 324 -30.07 8.93 4.07
N HIS A 325 -30.91 9.44 4.96
CA HIS A 325 -32.25 8.91 5.21
C HIS A 325 -33.26 10.05 5.38
N ASP A 326 -34.56 9.75 5.21
CA ASP A 326 -35.64 10.75 5.25
C ASP A 326 -36.14 11.07 6.67
N GLY A 327 -35.50 10.53 7.70
CA GLY A 327 -35.82 10.76 9.11
C GLY A 327 -37.17 10.21 9.60
N LYS A 328 -37.91 9.47 8.76
CA LYS A 328 -39.20 8.88 9.14
C LYS A 328 -39.02 7.63 10.01
N GLY A 329 -40.06 7.28 10.77
CA GLY A 329 -40.05 6.14 11.68
C GLY A 329 -39.77 6.51 13.15
N PHE A 330 -39.98 5.56 14.06
CA PHE A 330 -39.68 5.76 15.48
C PHE A 330 -38.18 5.58 15.72
N ALA A 331 -37.55 6.52 16.44
CA ALA A 331 -36.11 6.49 16.71
C ALA A 331 -35.22 6.40 15.45
N SER A 332 -35.46 7.26 14.46
CA SER A 332 -34.79 7.28 13.14
C SER A 332 -33.29 7.61 13.15
N GLY A 333 -32.66 7.67 14.32
CA GLY A 333 -31.21 7.76 14.43
C GLY A 333 -30.58 6.52 13.83
N TRP A 334 -29.51 6.71 13.06
CA TRP A 334 -28.82 5.63 12.39
C TRP A 334 -27.33 5.81 12.64
N PHE A 335 -26.66 4.74 13.08
CA PHE A 335 -25.21 4.74 13.21
C PHE A 335 -24.61 3.92 12.07
N LEU A 336 -24.20 4.62 11.02
CA LEU A 336 -23.56 4.05 9.85
C LEU A 336 -22.06 3.89 10.15
N GLU A 337 -21.60 2.64 10.23
CA GLU A 337 -20.20 2.33 10.48
C GLU A 337 -19.37 2.59 9.23
N LYS A 338 -19.71 1.90 8.13
CA LYS A 338 -19.04 2.03 6.83
C LYS A 338 -19.92 1.53 5.68
N VAL A 339 -19.54 1.90 4.46
CA VAL A 339 -20.11 1.39 3.22
C VAL A 339 -18.98 0.79 2.37
N GLN A 340 -19.17 -0.43 1.88
CA GLN A 340 -18.29 -1.05 0.88
C GLN A 340 -18.99 -1.13 -0.46
N ILE A 341 -18.31 -0.76 -1.54
CA ILE A 341 -18.86 -0.79 -2.88
C ILE A 341 -17.93 -1.56 -3.79
N THR A 342 -18.46 -2.57 -4.48
CA THR A 342 -17.75 -3.30 -5.53
C THR A 342 -18.28 -2.87 -6.89
N ASP A 343 -17.41 -2.32 -7.72
CA ASP A 343 -17.69 -2.07 -9.14
C ASP A 343 -17.46 -3.37 -9.93
N ALA A 344 -18.52 -3.91 -10.54
CA ALA A 344 -18.45 -5.16 -11.29
C ALA A 344 -17.65 -5.04 -12.60
N ALA A 345 -17.54 -3.84 -13.20
CA ALA A 345 -16.82 -3.63 -14.44
C ALA A 345 -15.30 -3.60 -14.23
N SER A 346 -14.84 -2.97 -13.13
CA SER A 346 -13.41 -2.85 -12.81
C SER A 346 -12.91 -3.86 -11.78
N ASN A 347 -13.80 -4.62 -11.15
CA ASN A 347 -13.53 -5.47 -9.97
C ASN A 347 -12.85 -4.69 -8.82
N SER A 348 -13.13 -3.40 -8.72
CA SER A 348 -12.58 -2.52 -7.68
C SER A 348 -13.48 -2.52 -6.44
N LEU A 349 -12.86 -2.62 -5.27
CA LEU A 349 -13.52 -2.50 -3.96
C LEU A 349 -13.20 -1.15 -3.34
N TYR A 350 -14.24 -0.39 -3.02
CA TYR A 350 -14.17 0.92 -2.34
C TYR A 350 -14.72 0.78 -0.92
N CYS A 351 -14.04 1.34 0.07
CA CYS A 351 -14.50 1.36 1.46
C CYS A 351 -14.60 2.79 1.97
N PHE A 352 -15.79 3.20 2.42
CA PHE A 352 -16.07 4.52 2.97
C PHE A 352 -16.39 4.38 4.45
N ASN A 353 -15.48 4.81 5.32
CA ASN A 353 -15.69 4.79 6.77
C ASN A 353 -16.50 6.03 7.18
N CYS A 354 -17.68 5.81 7.77
CA CYS A 354 -18.61 6.90 8.11
C CYS A 354 -18.55 7.23 9.60
N ASN A 355 -18.69 6.21 10.47
CA ASN A 355 -18.71 6.34 11.93
C ASN A 355 -19.64 7.46 12.44
N ARG A 356 -20.82 7.61 11.84
CA ARG A 356 -21.75 8.72 12.09
C ARG A 356 -23.13 8.22 12.41
#